data_AF-A0A6N7X702-F1
#
_entry.id   AF-A0A6N7X702-F1
#
_cell.length_a   1.000
_cell.length_b   1.000
_cell.length_c   1.000
_cell.angle_alpha   90.00
_cell.angle_beta   90.00
_cell.angle_gamma   90.00
#
_symmetry.space_group_name_H-M   'P 1'
#
loop_
_entity.id
_entity.type
_entity.pdbx_description
1 polymer ?
#
loop_
_entity_poly.entity_id
_entity_poly.type
_entity_poly.pdbx_seq_one_letter_code
_entity_poly.pdbx_strand_id
1 'polypeptide(L)'
;MSNEYTTNKVSSDMINMMAKQMGAVHIKSDPAYINIYAFEIAPEFRIKYMLDLRRGKGMYLHRVSPYPIMLGKFYGETDIVDYMKRDLQKFRRAYESDKFSSFLDLTEDLTQFNRQIEQLFLNRNVPEAAFRELAEEMKNVHATIKQMAEECPMLYDTHRNMGELAINSSDLGREEE
;
A
#
# COMPACT_ATOMS: atom_id res chain seq x y z
N MET A 1 12.75 17.28 -32.32
CA MET A 1 12.22 17.07 -30.96
C MET A 1 11.59 15.70 -30.93
N SER A 2 12.17 14.73 -30.20
CA SER A 2 11.52 13.44 -29.96
C SER A 2 10.27 13.70 -29.12
N ASN A 3 9.10 13.30 -29.62
CA ASN A 3 7.86 13.42 -28.88
C ASN A 3 7.94 12.53 -27.64
N GLU A 4 7.77 13.08 -26.44
CA GLU A 4 7.92 12.39 -25.15
C GLU A 4 7.06 11.12 -25.05
N TYR A 5 5.88 11.16 -25.68
CA TYR A 5 5.00 10.00 -25.87
C TYR A 5 5.64 8.85 -26.66
N THR A 6 6.41 9.15 -27.71
CA THR A 6 7.11 8.15 -28.52
C THR A 6 8.24 7.51 -27.72
N THR A 7 8.98 8.30 -26.93
CA THR A 7 10.05 7.80 -26.06
C THR A 7 9.51 6.85 -24.98
N ASN A 8 8.42 7.24 -24.28
CA ASN A 8 7.81 6.41 -23.24
C ASN A 8 7.25 5.09 -23.79
N LYS A 9 6.71 5.11 -25.01
CA LYS A 9 6.23 3.90 -25.68
C LYS A 9 7.36 2.93 -26.02
N VAL A 10 8.46 3.45 -26.59
CA VAL A 10 9.64 2.63 -26.92
C VAL A 10 10.25 1.99 -25.65
N SER A 11 10.34 2.74 -24.56
CA SER A 11 10.79 2.20 -23.27
C SER A 11 9.87 1.08 -22.75
N SER A 12 8.56 1.28 -22.82
CA SER A 12 7.57 0.26 -22.42
C SER A 12 7.70 -1.03 -23.26
N ASP A 13 7.82 -0.89 -24.59
CA ASP A 13 7.96 -2.02 -25.50
C ASP A 13 9.27 -2.80 -25.23
N MET A 14 10.37 -2.09 -24.94
CA MET A 14 11.64 -2.71 -24.56
C MET A 14 11.52 -3.49 -23.25
N ILE A 15 10.90 -2.92 -22.22
CA ILE A 15 10.67 -3.58 -20.93
C ILE A 15 9.80 -4.84 -21.13
N ASN A 16 8.71 -4.73 -21.89
CA ASN A 16 7.83 -5.85 -22.20
C ASN A 16 8.56 -6.99 -22.93
N MET A 17 9.42 -6.65 -23.88
CA MET A 17 10.24 -7.65 -24.59
C MET A 17 11.18 -8.38 -23.61
N MET A 18 11.90 -7.63 -22.77
CA MET A 18 12.79 -8.23 -21.77
C MET A 18 12.01 -9.10 -20.77
N ALA A 19 10.83 -8.65 -20.33
CA ALA A 19 9.96 -9.44 -19.45
C ALA A 19 9.53 -10.77 -20.08
N LYS A 20 9.16 -10.78 -21.37
CA LYS A 20 8.87 -12.04 -22.09
C LYS A 20 10.08 -12.97 -22.15
N GLN A 21 11.27 -12.42 -22.38
CA GLN A 21 12.52 -13.20 -22.38
C GLN A 21 12.84 -13.78 -20.99
N MET A 22 12.45 -13.10 -19.91
CA MET A 22 12.54 -13.60 -18.53
C MET A 22 11.43 -14.60 -18.16
N GLY A 23 10.51 -14.92 -19.08
CA GLY A 23 9.46 -15.91 -18.88
C GLY A 23 8.10 -15.35 -18.43
N ALA A 24 7.84 -14.05 -18.58
CA ALA A 24 6.51 -13.49 -18.34
C ALA A 24 5.46 -14.19 -19.24
N VAL A 25 4.50 -14.85 -18.62
CA VAL A 25 3.46 -15.64 -19.32
C VAL A 25 2.34 -14.74 -19.87
N HIS A 26 2.04 -13.65 -19.17
CA HIS A 26 1.01 -12.70 -19.56
C HIS A 26 1.51 -11.26 -19.38
N ILE A 27 1.29 -10.41 -20.39
CA ILE A 27 1.61 -8.98 -20.33
C ILE A 27 0.38 -8.20 -20.78
N LYS A 28 -0.14 -7.40 -19.85
CA LYS A 28 -1.25 -6.48 -20.08
C LYS A 28 -0.72 -5.06 -20.06
N SER A 29 -1.01 -4.28 -21.10
CA SER A 29 -0.58 -2.89 -21.20
C SER A 29 -1.78 -2.01 -21.52
N ASP A 30 -2.35 -1.40 -20.48
CA ASP A 30 -3.45 -0.45 -20.60
C ASP A 30 -2.97 0.96 -20.23
N PRO A 31 -3.31 1.99 -21.03
CA PRO A 31 -3.09 3.36 -20.62
C PRO A 31 -3.84 3.66 -19.31
N ALA A 32 -3.14 4.26 -18.35
CA ALA A 32 -3.71 4.76 -17.11
C ALA A 32 -3.51 6.27 -17.01
N TYR A 33 -4.48 6.96 -16.38
CA TYR A 33 -4.32 8.34 -15.97
C TYR A 33 -3.96 8.37 -14.49
N ILE A 34 -2.75 8.85 -14.18
CA ILE A 34 -2.21 8.86 -12.82
C ILE A 34 -2.38 10.26 -12.24
N ASN A 35 -3.07 10.35 -11.11
CA ASN A 35 -3.14 11.57 -10.32
C ASN A 35 -2.32 11.42 -9.05
N ILE A 36 -1.54 12.44 -8.70
CA ILE A 36 -0.86 12.52 -7.42
C ILE A 36 -1.46 13.67 -6.62
N TYR A 37 -2.01 13.36 -5.45
CA TYR A 37 -2.59 14.35 -4.54
C TYR A 37 -1.69 14.51 -3.33
N ALA A 38 -1.29 15.73 -3.01
CA ALA A 38 -0.53 16.04 -1.80
C ALA A 38 -1.37 16.92 -0.87
N PHE A 39 -1.55 16.46 0.37
CA PHE A 39 -2.28 17.19 1.40
C PHE A 39 -1.32 17.57 2.53
N GLU A 40 -1.31 18.85 2.87
CA GLU A 40 -0.61 19.33 4.06
C GLU A 40 -1.46 19.06 5.30
N ILE A 41 -0.86 18.34 6.25
CA ILE A 41 -1.45 18.07 7.57
C ILE A 41 -0.86 19.06 8.59
N ALA A 42 0.44 19.32 8.47
CA ALA A 42 1.21 20.31 9.22
C ALA A 42 2.39 20.81 8.36
N PRO A 43 3.10 21.90 8.73
CA PRO A 43 4.16 22.48 7.90
C PRO A 43 5.22 21.48 7.41
N GLU A 44 5.59 20.53 8.27
CA GLU A 44 6.60 19.48 8.08
C GLU A 44 6.01 18.12 7.67
N PHE A 45 4.69 17.95 7.69
CA PHE A 45 4.06 16.64 7.47
C PHE A 45 2.99 16.68 6.37
N ARG A 46 3.22 15.88 5.32
CA ARG A 46 2.34 15.76 4.15
C ARG A 46 1.98 14.31 3.86
N ILE A 47 0.72 14.12 3.48
CA ILE A 47 0.23 12.85 2.97
C ILE A 47 0.12 12.94 1.46
N LYS A 48 0.64 11.94 0.78
CA LYS A 48 0.56 11.85 -0.68
C LYS A 48 -0.22 10.61 -1.08
N TYR A 49 -1.17 10.78 -1.97
CA TYR A 49 -1.89 9.70 -2.63
C TYR A 49 -1.52 9.64 -4.09
N MET A 50 -1.54 8.43 -4.65
CA MET A 50 -1.48 8.18 -6.09
C MET A 50 -2.74 7.42 -6.49
N LEU A 51 -3.46 7.93 -7.48
CA LEU A 51 -4.66 7.33 -8.00
C LEU A 51 -4.43 6.91 -9.45
N ASP A 52 -4.53 5.61 -9.70
CA ASP A 52 -4.44 5.04 -11.04
C ASP A 52 -5.86 4.84 -11.60
N LEU A 53 -6.22 5.68 -12.57
CA LEU A 53 -7.48 5.58 -13.30
C LEU A 53 -7.28 4.78 -14.59
N ARG A 54 -7.90 3.60 -14.68
CA ARG A 54 -7.89 2.75 -15.88
C ARG A 54 -9.28 2.78 -16.52
N ARG A 55 -9.36 3.06 -17.84
CA ARG A 55 -10.65 3.18 -18.54
C ARG A 55 -11.46 1.89 -18.44
N GLY A 56 -12.73 2.00 -18.02
CA GLY A 56 -13.66 0.87 -17.92
C GLY A 56 -13.29 -0.17 -16.85
N LYS A 57 -12.41 0.17 -15.90
CA LYS A 57 -11.91 -0.71 -14.85
C LYS A 57 -11.98 -0.03 -13.49
N GLY A 58 -11.64 -0.77 -12.44
CA GLY A 58 -11.48 -0.21 -11.11
C GLY A 58 -10.36 0.84 -11.05
N MET A 59 -10.53 1.77 -10.12
CA MET A 59 -9.60 2.84 -9.78
C MET A 59 -8.78 2.42 -8.56
N TYR A 60 -7.46 2.54 -8.61
CA TYR A 60 -6.59 2.05 -7.54
C TYR A 60 -6.01 3.23 -6.76
N LEU A 61 -6.31 3.31 -5.47
CA LEU A 61 -5.79 4.35 -4.60
C LEU A 61 -4.63 3.80 -3.79
N HIS A 62 -3.51 4.51 -3.84
CA HIS A 62 -2.30 4.24 -3.06
C HIS A 62 -2.00 5.41 -2.15
N ARG A 63 -1.50 5.13 -0.95
CA ARG A 63 -0.72 6.11 -0.18
C ARG A 63 0.74 5.96 -0.59
N VAL A 64 1.38 7.07 -0.90
CA VAL A 64 2.80 7.15 -1.30
C VAL A 64 3.66 7.70 -0.16
N SER A 65 3.09 8.60 0.64
CA SER A 65 3.74 9.24 1.79
C SER A 65 2.75 9.32 2.95
N PRO A 66 3.16 9.07 4.21
CA PRO A 66 4.54 8.89 4.68
C PRO A 66 5.16 7.52 4.36
N TYR A 67 4.34 6.50 4.11
CA TYR A 67 4.80 5.17 3.73
C TYR A 67 3.92 4.60 2.60
N PRO A 68 4.47 3.75 1.72
CA PRO A 68 3.75 3.20 0.58
C PRO A 68 2.79 2.09 1.00
N ILE A 69 1.51 2.20 0.61
CA ILE A 69 0.51 1.13 0.79
C ILE A 69 -0.62 1.25 -0.26
N MET A 70 -1.12 0.12 -0.78
CA MET A 70 -2.37 0.12 -1.57
C MET A 70 -3.56 0.19 -0.62
N LEU A 71 -4.38 1.22 -0.77
CA LEU A 71 -5.54 1.46 0.11
C LEU A 71 -6.80 0.76 -0.39
N GLY A 72 -6.89 0.49 -1.69
CA GLY A 72 -7.96 -0.33 -2.26
C GLY A 72 -8.21 -0.11 -3.75
N LYS A 73 -9.13 -0.92 -4.27
CA LYS A 73 -9.72 -0.81 -5.60
C LYS A 73 -11.14 -0.28 -5.46
N PHE A 74 -11.46 0.78 -6.16
CA PHE A 74 -12.72 1.51 -6.07
C PHE A 74 -13.43 1.51 -7.44
N TYR A 75 -14.75 1.60 -7.43
CA TYR A 75 -15.56 1.67 -8.66
C TYR A 75 -16.37 2.97 -8.76
N GLY A 76 -16.62 3.67 -7.65
CA GLY A 76 -17.29 4.97 -7.62
C GLY A 76 -16.33 6.10 -7.22
N GLU A 77 -16.44 7.26 -7.86
CA GLU A 77 -15.58 8.40 -7.54
C GLU A 77 -15.83 8.93 -6.12
N THR A 78 -17.10 8.93 -5.69
CA THR A 78 -17.50 9.35 -4.35
C THR A 78 -16.83 8.51 -3.27
N ASP A 79 -16.72 7.20 -3.45
CA ASP A 79 -16.13 6.30 -2.47
C ASP A 79 -14.65 6.62 -2.22
N ILE A 80 -13.92 6.99 -3.28
CA ILE A 80 -12.51 7.39 -3.21
C ILE A 80 -12.37 8.68 -2.41
N VAL A 81 -13.20 9.69 -2.72
CA VAL A 81 -13.18 10.98 -2.04
C VAL A 81 -13.52 10.80 -0.56
N ASP A 82 -14.54 10.01 -0.25
CA ASP A 82 -14.94 9.71 1.13
C ASP A 82 -13.89 8.89 1.88
N TYR A 83 -13.19 7.98 1.20
CA TYR A 83 -12.04 7.28 1.78
C TYR A 83 -10.90 8.25 2.10
N MET A 84 -10.44 9.05 1.14
CA MET A 84 -9.37 10.03 1.37
C MET A 84 -9.73 11.01 2.48
N LYS A 85 -10.99 11.47 2.53
CA LYS A 85 -11.45 12.38 3.59
C LYS A 85 -11.35 11.75 4.98
N ARG A 86 -11.81 10.51 5.15
CA ARG A 86 -11.72 9.78 6.42
C ARG A 86 -10.27 9.53 6.81
N ASP A 87 -9.44 9.12 5.85
CA ASP A 87 -8.03 8.84 6.08
C ASP A 87 -7.26 10.08 6.51
N LEU A 88 -7.43 11.20 5.81
CA LEU A 88 -6.85 12.50 6.17
C LEU A 88 -7.29 12.95 7.58
N GLN A 89 -8.55 12.71 7.96
CA GLN A 89 -9.03 13.01 9.32
C GLN A 89 -8.34 12.16 10.39
N LYS A 90 -8.10 10.86 10.12
CA LYS A 90 -7.36 9.99 11.05
C LYS A 90 -5.94 10.51 11.27
N PHE A 91 -5.25 10.92 10.20
CA PHE A 91 -3.92 11.48 10.33
C PHE A 91 -3.88 12.84 11.02
N ARG A 92 -4.84 13.73 10.75
CA ARG A 92 -4.93 15.02 11.48
C ARG A 92 -5.05 14.80 12.98
N ARG A 93 -5.88 13.86 13.40
CA ARG A 93 -6.01 13.49 14.82
C ARG A 93 -4.74 12.81 15.35
N ALA A 94 -4.19 11.86 14.60
CA ALA A 94 -2.99 11.15 15.03
C ALA A 94 -1.79 12.10 15.20
N TYR A 95 -1.69 13.12 14.34
CA TYR A 95 -0.65 14.16 14.40
C TYR A 95 -0.64 14.93 15.73
N GLU A 96 -1.80 15.08 16.38
CA GLU A 96 -1.93 15.75 17.68
C GLU A 96 -1.44 14.87 18.84
N SER A 97 -1.20 13.57 18.62
CA SER A 97 -0.67 12.66 19.64
C SER A 97 0.84 12.79 19.79
N ASP A 98 1.29 12.76 21.04
CA ASP A 98 2.70 12.61 21.43
C ASP A 98 3.36 11.31 20.88
N LYS A 99 2.55 10.33 20.47
CA LYS A 99 3.01 9.06 19.87
C LYS A 99 3.19 9.11 18.37
N PHE A 100 2.85 10.22 17.70
CA PHE A 100 2.81 10.27 16.24
C PHE A 100 4.16 9.98 15.59
N SER A 101 5.24 10.56 16.11
CA SER A 101 6.59 10.30 15.59
C SER A 101 6.96 8.82 15.73
N SER A 102 6.72 8.23 16.92
CA SER A 102 7.01 6.82 17.15
C SER A 102 6.17 5.89 16.28
N PHE A 103 4.94 6.28 15.96
CA PHE A 103 4.12 5.57 14.98
C PHE A 103 4.75 5.61 13.58
N LEU A 104 5.23 6.77 13.13
CA LEU A 104 5.90 6.88 11.84
C LEU A 104 7.18 6.03 11.79
N ASP A 105 8.00 6.09 12.83
CA ASP A 105 9.22 5.27 12.97
C ASP A 105 8.87 3.77 12.87
N LEU A 106 7.85 3.32 13.60
CA LEU A 106 7.38 1.93 13.54
C LEU A 106 6.92 1.52 12.13
N THR A 107 6.23 2.40 11.40
CA THR A 107 5.78 2.08 10.04
C THR A 107 6.91 2.03 9.01
N GLU A 108 7.95 2.84 9.19
CA GLU A 108 9.16 2.76 8.39
C GLU A 108 9.92 1.45 8.68
N ASP A 109 10.06 1.09 9.97
CA ASP A 109 10.68 -0.17 10.39
C ASP A 109 9.98 -1.38 9.78
N LEU A 110 8.64 -1.40 9.75
CA LEU A 110 7.86 -2.45 9.09
C LEU A 110 8.13 -2.54 7.58
N THR A 111 8.31 -1.40 6.92
CA THR A 111 8.65 -1.35 5.49
C THR A 111 10.04 -1.92 5.23
N GLN A 112 11.01 -1.63 6.10
CA GLN A 112 12.36 -2.18 6.03
C GLN A 112 12.38 -3.67 6.37
N PHE A 113 11.61 -4.08 7.38
CA PHE A 113 11.48 -5.46 7.82
C PHE A 113 11.03 -6.39 6.70
N ASN A 114 10.02 -6.00 5.91
CA ASN A 114 9.58 -6.77 4.74
C ASN A 114 10.73 -7.01 3.74
N ARG A 115 11.55 -5.99 3.46
CA ARG A 115 12.72 -6.13 2.58
C ARG A 115 13.77 -7.04 3.19
N GLN A 116 14.02 -6.94 4.49
CA GLN A 116 15.01 -7.77 5.19
C GLN A 116 14.62 -9.25 5.19
N ILE A 117 13.34 -9.56 5.41
CA ILE A 117 12.79 -10.91 5.27
C ILE A 117 13.06 -11.45 3.87
N GLU A 118 12.66 -10.74 2.81
CA GLU A 118 12.90 -11.20 1.44
C GLU A 118 14.39 -11.41 1.16
N GLN A 119 15.24 -10.47 1.56
CA GLN A 119 16.69 -10.59 1.38
C GLN A 119 17.28 -11.79 2.11
N LEU A 120 16.76 -12.11 3.30
CA LEU A 120 17.17 -13.27 4.07
C LEU A 120 16.75 -14.57 3.36
N PHE A 121 15.48 -14.71 2.99
CA PHE A 121 14.96 -15.97 2.43
C PHE A 121 15.37 -16.22 0.98
N LEU A 122 15.42 -15.19 0.14
CA LEU A 122 15.71 -15.34 -1.28
C LEU A 122 17.21 -15.44 -1.56
N ASN A 123 18.07 -14.96 -0.65
CA ASN A 123 19.52 -14.92 -0.86
C ASN A 123 20.34 -15.78 0.11
N ARG A 124 19.70 -16.45 1.08
CA ARG A 124 20.40 -17.31 2.05
C ARG A 124 19.68 -18.63 2.25
N ASN A 125 20.45 -19.68 2.55
CA ASN A 125 19.91 -20.95 2.99
C ASN A 125 19.61 -20.86 4.50
N VAL A 126 18.41 -20.39 4.86
CA VAL A 126 17.99 -20.17 6.24
C VAL A 126 17.65 -21.50 6.91
N PRO A 127 18.26 -21.85 8.06
CA PRO A 127 17.90 -23.06 8.79
C PRO A 127 16.44 -23.04 9.24
N GLU A 128 15.77 -24.20 9.16
CA GLU A 128 14.35 -24.32 9.53
C GLU A 128 14.06 -23.85 10.96
N ALA A 129 14.95 -24.16 11.91
CA ALA A 129 14.79 -23.73 13.29
C ALA A 129 14.76 -22.19 13.44
N ALA A 130 15.68 -21.50 12.76
CA ALA A 130 15.74 -20.03 12.78
C ALA A 130 14.52 -19.41 12.08
N PHE A 131 14.02 -20.04 11.02
CA PHE A 131 12.78 -19.58 10.37
C PHE A 131 11.57 -19.71 11.29
N ARG A 132 11.43 -20.86 11.98
CA ARG A 132 10.35 -21.08 12.93
C ARG A 132 10.38 -20.08 14.08
N GLU A 133 11.56 -19.78 14.61
CA GLU A 133 11.73 -18.76 15.65
C GLU A 133 11.23 -17.38 15.20
N LEU A 134 11.65 -16.91 14.02
CA LEU A 134 11.16 -15.65 13.46
C LEU A 134 9.64 -15.67 13.26
N ALA A 135 9.07 -16.78 12.80
CA ALA A 135 7.63 -16.92 12.59
C ALA A 135 6.83 -16.88 13.92
N GLU A 136 7.36 -17.42 15.01
CA GLU A 136 6.73 -17.32 16.33
C GLU A 136 6.77 -15.87 16.87
N GLU A 137 7.88 -15.16 16.68
CA GLU A 137 7.94 -13.74 17.07
C GLU A 137 6.91 -12.88 16.33
N MET A 138 6.68 -13.16 15.05
CA MET A 138 5.62 -12.49 14.30
C MET A 138 4.22 -12.78 14.84
N LYS A 139 3.97 -13.98 15.36
CA LYS A 139 2.70 -14.30 16.04
C LYS A 139 2.55 -13.51 17.33
N ASN A 140 3.64 -13.32 18.09
CA ASN A 140 3.62 -12.50 19.31
C ASN A 140 3.24 -11.05 18.99
N VAL A 141 3.87 -10.45 17.98
CA VAL A 141 3.53 -9.09 17.51
C VAL A 141 2.05 -8.99 17.13
N HIS A 142 1.53 -9.97 16.38
CA HIS A 142 0.12 -9.99 16.00
C HIS A 142 -0.82 -10.09 17.21
N ALA A 143 -0.49 -10.94 18.19
CA ALA A 143 -1.26 -11.09 19.42
C ALA A 143 -1.28 -9.79 20.24
N THR A 144 -0.14 -9.10 20.36
CA THR A 144 -0.06 -7.80 21.04
C THR A 144 -0.95 -6.76 20.37
N ILE A 145 -0.90 -6.63 19.04
CA ILE A 145 -1.76 -5.67 18.30
C ILE A 145 -3.25 -5.98 18.55
N LYS A 146 -3.63 -7.26 18.50
CA LYS A 146 -5.01 -7.69 18.73
C LYS A 146 -5.48 -7.33 20.14
N GLN A 147 -4.68 -7.63 21.15
CA GLN A 147 -4.99 -7.30 22.54
C GLN A 147 -5.16 -5.78 22.72
N MET A 148 -4.23 -4.99 22.19
CA MET A 148 -4.32 -3.53 22.27
C MET A 148 -5.59 -2.99 21.59
N ALA A 149 -6.00 -3.58 20.46
CA ALA A 149 -7.23 -3.17 19.77
C ALA A 149 -8.51 -3.51 20.54
N GLU A 150 -8.49 -4.55 21.38
CA GLU A 150 -9.61 -4.92 22.26
C GLU A 150 -9.68 -4.01 23.51
N GLU A 151 -8.53 -3.61 24.04
CA GLU A 151 -8.42 -2.81 25.27
C GLU A 151 -8.53 -1.29 25.03
N CYS A 152 -8.11 -0.81 23.86
CA CYS A 152 -8.10 0.61 23.52
C CYS A 152 -9.37 1.00 22.74
N PRO A 153 -10.12 2.02 23.19
CA PRO A 153 -11.35 2.43 22.51
C PRO A 153 -11.07 3.06 21.14
N MET A 154 -11.98 2.83 20.19
CA MET A 154 -11.96 3.50 18.90
C MET A 154 -12.16 5.02 19.06
N LEU A 155 -11.37 5.81 18.34
CA LEU A 155 -11.44 7.29 18.39
C LEU A 155 -12.60 7.87 17.56
N TYR A 156 -13.47 7.04 17.00
CA TYR A 156 -14.62 7.44 16.19
C TYR A 156 -15.72 6.36 16.21
N ASP A 157 -16.99 6.78 16.17
CA ASP A 157 -18.13 5.87 16.12
C ASP A 157 -18.19 5.10 14.80
N THR A 158 -18.38 3.78 14.90
CA THR A 158 -18.43 2.84 13.78
C THR A 158 -19.81 2.73 13.12
N HIS A 159 -20.79 3.56 13.49
CA HIS A 159 -22.15 3.57 12.93
C HIS A 159 -22.24 4.07 11.46
N ARG A 160 -21.36 3.58 10.58
CA ARG A 160 -21.59 3.42 9.13
C ARG A 160 -20.46 2.71 8.36
N ASN A 161 -19.53 2.02 9.02
CA ASN A 161 -18.24 1.70 8.41
C ASN A 161 -17.87 0.20 8.49
N MET A 162 -18.74 -0.70 8.05
CA MET A 162 -18.30 -2.04 7.64
C MET A 162 -17.59 -1.93 6.27
N GLY A 163 -16.31 -1.63 6.31
CA GLY A 163 -15.42 -1.68 5.14
C GLY A 163 -13.93 -1.60 5.48
N GLU A 164 -13.56 -1.54 6.77
CA GLU A 164 -12.17 -1.33 7.19
C GLU A 164 -11.43 -2.61 7.64
N LEU A 165 -11.97 -3.79 7.34
CA LEU A 165 -11.22 -5.04 7.47
C LEU A 165 -11.29 -5.82 6.16
N ALA A 166 -10.10 -6.24 5.73
CA ALA A 166 -9.79 -7.06 4.57
C ALA A 166 -9.76 -6.34 3.22
N ILE A 167 -8.61 -5.75 2.89
CA ILE A 167 -7.99 -6.18 1.63
C ILE A 167 -7.65 -7.65 1.88
N ASN A 168 -8.56 -8.55 1.53
CA ASN A 168 -8.17 -9.94 1.37
C ASN A 168 -7.09 -9.92 0.28
N SER A 169 -5.94 -10.51 0.55
CA SER A 169 -4.92 -10.80 -0.45
C SER A 169 -5.50 -11.54 -1.67
N SER A 170 -6.71 -12.11 -1.56
CA SER A 170 -7.46 -12.73 -2.66
C SER A 170 -7.94 -11.76 -3.76
N ASP A 171 -8.14 -10.47 -3.47
CA ASP A 171 -8.65 -9.50 -4.47
C ASP A 171 -7.54 -8.87 -5.31
N LEU A 172 -6.28 -9.05 -4.91
CA LEU A 172 -5.10 -8.70 -5.70
C LEU A 172 -4.80 -9.71 -6.82
N GLY A 173 -5.42 -10.89 -6.78
CA GLY A 173 -5.15 -12.01 -7.69
C GLY A 173 -6.24 -12.33 -8.73
N ARG A 174 -7.38 -11.63 -8.70
CA ARG A 174 -8.42 -11.78 -9.73
C ARG A 174 -8.35 -10.61 -10.71
N GLU A 175 -7.34 -10.65 -11.58
CA GLU A 175 -7.53 -10.06 -12.89
C GLU A 175 -8.39 -11.05 -13.69
N GLU A 176 -9.60 -10.63 -14.07
CA GLU A 176 -10.41 -11.37 -15.04
C GLU A 176 -9.57 -11.62 -16.30
N GLU A 177 -9.57 -12.90 -16.73
CA GLU A 177 -8.98 -13.43 -17.96
C GLU A 177 -9.32 -12.57 -19.19
#